data_AF-A0A5F2B3A1-F1
#
_entry.id   AF-A0A5F2B3A1-F1
#
_cell.length_a   1.000
_cell.length_b   1.000
_cell.length_c   1.000
_cell.angle_alpha   90.00
_cell.angle_beta   90.00
_cell.angle_gamma   90.00
#
_symmetry.space_group_name_H-M   'P 1'
#
loop_
_entity.id
_entity.type
_entity.pdbx_description
1 polymer ?
#
loop_
_entity_poly.entity_id
_entity_poly.type
_entity_poly.pdbx_seq_one_letter_code
_entity_poly.pdbx_strand_id
1 'polypeptide(L)'
;MSNPISQAKKLVLNYPYPEGLLDKIPAEGTYYDGSSSIYFGDDEKVTPKILSKALSYYIDIDEKETTEEKIPLGSSKMKGLPHLPNTDFWPTGTYFFAQLNLADFKKYDIENLFPENGIFYIFDTVAGEFILKFYEGPIDKLKIVDYPNEDSLPEAEYYLEEYRDITYKLTFSPQFLFYVAGDAYDYRTISKALPEDLYEKLGEILNAELSTWSSSLRIFGRPLFWQGEDEVMSDEDFEEEDEDGNDEDEPTKNEESGSYDEVDSSLEENSEILIFHSEIGEGHFHVRIDRNDLKNKKFDKAYSTYSGT
;
A
#
# COMPACT_ATOMS: atom_id res chain seq x y z
N MET A 1 5.88 16.62 -17.44
CA MET A 1 4.83 15.73 -17.98
C MET A 1 3.93 15.36 -16.81
N SER A 2 2.61 15.29 -16.97
CA SER A 2 1.71 14.88 -15.89
C SER A 2 1.99 13.41 -15.53
N ASN A 3 2.19 13.09 -14.25
CA ASN A 3 2.32 11.72 -13.74
C ASN A 3 1.12 10.86 -14.22
N PRO A 4 1.31 9.60 -14.69
CA PRO A 4 0.23 8.69 -15.06
C PRO A 4 -0.93 8.61 -14.05
N ILE A 5 -0.63 8.61 -12.75
CA ILE A 5 -1.66 8.59 -11.70
C ILE A 5 -2.54 9.83 -11.79
N SER A 6 -1.95 11.03 -11.91
CA SER A 6 -2.73 12.27 -12.05
C SER A 6 -3.55 12.30 -13.34
N GLN A 7 -3.08 11.68 -14.42
CA GLN A 7 -3.85 11.55 -15.66
C GLN A 7 -5.05 10.62 -15.47
N ALA A 8 -4.85 9.47 -14.83
CA ALA A 8 -5.89 8.51 -14.53
C ALA A 8 -6.97 9.10 -13.60
N LYS A 9 -6.56 9.81 -12.54
CA LYS A 9 -7.48 10.51 -11.64
C LYS A 9 -8.30 11.59 -12.36
N LYS A 10 -7.68 12.35 -13.28
CA LYS A 10 -8.38 13.32 -14.13
C LYS A 10 -9.35 12.66 -15.11
N LEU A 11 -9.01 11.51 -15.66
CA LEU A 11 -9.91 10.73 -16.51
C LEU A 11 -11.17 10.35 -15.72
N VAL A 12 -11.01 9.76 -14.53
CA VAL A 12 -12.13 9.36 -13.65
C VAL A 12 -13.01 10.57 -13.32
N LEU A 13 -12.41 11.70 -12.94
CA LEU A 13 -13.15 12.90 -12.55
C LEU A 13 -14.02 13.46 -13.70
N ASN A 14 -13.53 13.40 -14.93
CA ASN A 14 -14.20 13.98 -16.11
C ASN A 14 -14.91 12.92 -16.97
N TYR A 15 -14.99 11.68 -16.50
CA TYR A 15 -15.56 10.60 -17.27
C TYR A 15 -17.09 10.81 -17.43
N PRO A 16 -17.66 10.65 -18.64
CA PRO A 16 -19.08 10.88 -18.89
C PRO A 16 -19.92 9.69 -18.40
N TYR A 17 -20.10 9.57 -17.09
CA TYR A 17 -20.88 8.49 -16.49
C TYR A 17 -22.34 8.50 -17.00
N PRO A 18 -22.92 7.32 -17.28
CA PRO A 18 -24.34 7.21 -17.57
C PRO A 18 -25.19 7.81 -16.43
N GLU A 19 -26.27 8.50 -16.81
CA GLU A 19 -27.18 9.14 -15.85
C GLU A 19 -27.71 8.14 -14.82
N GLY A 20 -27.62 8.49 -13.53
CA GLY A 20 -28.07 7.65 -12.43
C GLY A 20 -27.25 6.37 -12.20
N LEU A 21 -26.08 6.20 -12.85
CA LEU A 21 -25.22 5.04 -12.61
C LEU A 21 -24.57 5.11 -11.23
N LEU A 22 -23.98 6.26 -10.89
CA LEU A 22 -23.26 6.42 -9.63
C LEU A 22 -24.21 6.36 -8.41
N ASP A 23 -25.45 6.82 -8.56
CA ASP A 23 -26.51 6.72 -7.54
C ASP A 23 -26.86 5.27 -7.15
N LYS A 24 -26.47 4.28 -7.96
CA LYS A 24 -26.74 2.85 -7.70
C LYS A 24 -25.59 2.14 -7.00
N ILE A 25 -24.44 2.81 -6.86
CA ILE A 25 -23.29 2.26 -6.18
C ILE A 25 -23.53 2.46 -4.67
N PRO A 26 -23.49 1.40 -3.85
CA PRO A 26 -23.64 1.53 -2.41
C PRO A 26 -22.61 2.51 -1.83
N ALA A 27 -23.09 3.48 -1.06
CA ALA A 27 -22.27 4.42 -0.30
C ALA A 27 -22.31 4.01 1.17
N GLU A 28 -22.02 2.73 1.45
CA GLU A 28 -22.00 2.17 2.80
C GLU A 28 -20.55 1.97 3.23
N GLY A 29 -20.24 2.27 4.51
CA GLY A 29 -18.89 2.10 5.06
C GLY A 29 -17.95 3.24 4.69
N THR A 30 -16.74 2.90 4.23
CA THR A 30 -15.68 3.87 3.96
C THR A 30 -15.23 3.87 2.50
N TYR A 31 -14.61 4.97 2.08
CA TYR A 31 -13.77 5.03 0.88
C TYR A 31 -12.37 5.54 1.23
N TYR A 32 -11.35 5.11 0.50
CA TYR A 32 -10.00 5.62 0.70
C TYR A 32 -9.78 6.88 -0.12
N ASP A 33 -9.32 7.96 0.51
CA ASP A 33 -9.19 9.25 -0.18
C ASP A 33 -7.79 9.50 -0.78
N GLY A 34 -6.86 8.58 -0.55
CA GLY A 34 -5.45 8.68 -0.89
C GLY A 34 -4.54 8.76 0.34
N SER A 35 -5.11 9.11 1.49
CA SER A 35 -4.43 9.21 2.79
C SER A 35 -5.10 8.35 3.85
N SER A 36 -6.43 8.39 3.91
CA SER A 36 -7.23 7.82 4.99
C SER A 36 -8.50 7.17 4.45
N SER A 37 -9.08 6.28 5.25
CA SER A 37 -10.42 5.76 5.05
C SER A 37 -11.43 6.74 5.65
N ILE A 38 -12.36 7.20 4.82
CA ILE A 38 -13.35 8.21 5.16
C ILE A 38 -14.72 7.56 5.14
N TYR A 39 -15.48 7.71 6.22
CA TYR A 39 -16.87 7.26 6.25
C TYR A 39 -17.73 8.08 5.29
N PHE A 40 -18.64 7.39 4.61
CA PHE A 40 -19.73 8.07 3.91
C PHE A 40 -20.67 8.72 4.92
N GLY A 41 -21.08 9.97 4.66
CA GLY A 41 -22.19 10.57 5.40
C GLY A 41 -23.54 9.92 5.06
N ASP A 42 -24.55 10.10 5.91
CA ASP A 42 -25.86 9.43 5.84
C ASP A 42 -26.57 9.50 4.47
N ASP A 43 -26.39 10.63 3.76
CA ASP A 43 -26.96 10.87 2.43
C ASP A 43 -25.88 11.07 1.34
N GLU A 44 -24.61 10.83 1.67
CA GLU A 44 -23.53 10.95 0.71
C GLU A 44 -23.62 9.85 -0.35
N LYS A 45 -23.27 10.21 -1.58
CA LYS A 45 -23.28 9.29 -2.71
C LYS A 45 -21.91 9.21 -3.32
N VAL A 46 -21.64 8.09 -3.99
CA VAL A 46 -20.45 7.98 -4.83
C VAL A 46 -20.49 9.06 -5.91
N THR A 47 -19.47 9.91 -5.92
CA THR A 47 -19.29 10.97 -6.92
C THR A 47 -18.03 10.72 -7.77
N PRO A 48 -17.89 11.36 -8.94
CA PRO A 48 -16.64 11.34 -9.69
C PRO A 48 -15.42 11.80 -8.87
N LYS A 49 -15.63 12.72 -7.91
CA LYS A 49 -14.59 13.20 -6.99
C LYS A 49 -14.14 12.07 -6.04
N ILE A 50 -15.08 11.34 -5.45
CA ILE A 50 -14.79 10.19 -4.59
C ILE A 50 -14.08 9.09 -5.38
N LEU A 51 -14.60 8.73 -6.56
CA LEU A 51 -13.96 7.73 -7.43
C LEU A 51 -12.53 8.13 -7.82
N SER A 52 -12.31 9.41 -8.14
CA SER A 52 -10.99 9.93 -8.50
C SER A 52 -9.99 9.82 -7.35
N LYS A 53 -10.45 10.09 -6.12
CA LYS A 53 -9.64 9.91 -4.90
C LYS A 53 -9.35 8.45 -4.62
N ALA A 54 -10.38 7.59 -4.68
CA ALA A 54 -10.33 6.16 -4.36
C ALA A 54 -9.58 5.30 -5.39
N LEU A 55 -9.37 5.81 -6.60
CA LEU A 55 -8.52 5.15 -7.60
C LEU A 55 -7.09 5.02 -7.06
N SER A 56 -6.63 3.78 -6.96
CA SER A 56 -5.29 3.45 -6.49
C SER A 56 -4.57 2.49 -7.43
N TYR A 57 -3.29 2.77 -7.65
CA TYR A 57 -2.34 1.92 -8.36
C TYR A 57 -1.48 1.17 -7.34
N TYR A 58 -1.18 -0.09 -7.62
CA TYR A 58 -0.21 -0.86 -6.86
C TYR A 58 0.49 -1.92 -7.71
N ILE A 59 1.61 -2.41 -7.18
CA ILE A 59 2.32 -3.56 -7.73
C ILE A 59 2.00 -4.73 -6.80
N ASP A 60 1.20 -5.64 -7.30
CA ASP A 60 0.89 -6.90 -6.64
C ASP A 60 2.12 -7.80 -6.66
N ILE A 61 2.29 -8.58 -5.60
CA ILE A 61 3.39 -9.53 -5.46
C ILE A 61 2.79 -10.92 -5.29
N ASP A 62 3.03 -11.77 -6.29
CA ASP A 62 2.72 -13.19 -6.22
C ASP A 62 3.90 -13.94 -5.61
N GLU A 63 3.60 -14.83 -4.67
CA GLU A 63 4.58 -15.74 -4.09
C GLU A 63 4.39 -17.17 -4.59
N LYS A 64 5.50 -17.85 -4.88
CA LYS A 64 5.51 -19.25 -5.26
C LYS A 64 6.58 -20.01 -4.51
N GLU A 65 6.15 -20.97 -3.70
CA GLU A 65 7.07 -21.86 -3.00
C GLU A 65 8.02 -22.54 -4.01
N THR A 66 9.31 -22.37 -3.78
CA THR A 66 10.37 -22.75 -4.71
C THR A 66 11.61 -23.14 -3.92
N THR A 67 12.24 -24.26 -4.26
CA THR A 67 13.46 -24.72 -3.58
C THR A 67 14.62 -23.74 -3.77
N GLU A 68 15.48 -23.62 -2.77
CA GLU A 68 16.59 -22.66 -2.73
C GLU A 68 17.48 -22.70 -3.98
N GLU A 69 17.80 -23.89 -4.48
CA GLU A 69 18.71 -24.07 -5.61
C GLU A 69 18.13 -23.52 -6.93
N LYS A 70 16.82 -23.28 -6.98
CA LYS A 70 16.13 -22.74 -8.15
C LYS A 70 15.96 -21.22 -8.10
N ILE A 71 16.30 -20.58 -6.98
CA ILE A 71 16.22 -19.12 -6.86
C ILE A 71 17.51 -18.51 -7.42
N PRO A 72 17.45 -17.70 -8.48
CA PRO A 72 18.65 -17.05 -9.00
C PRO A 72 19.23 -16.06 -7.98
N LEU A 73 20.57 -15.95 -7.97
CA LEU A 73 21.28 -15.03 -7.08
C LEU A 73 20.77 -13.60 -7.27
N GLY A 74 20.41 -12.95 -6.17
CA GLY A 74 19.89 -11.59 -6.15
C GLY A 74 18.43 -11.43 -6.59
N SER A 75 17.69 -12.48 -6.97
CA SER A 75 16.25 -12.35 -7.27
C SER A 75 15.41 -12.00 -6.03
N SER A 76 14.24 -11.40 -6.24
CA SER A 76 13.28 -11.18 -5.16
C SER A 76 12.75 -12.49 -4.59
N LYS A 77 12.77 -12.63 -3.27
CA LYS A 77 12.32 -13.83 -2.53
C LYS A 77 11.85 -13.48 -1.12
N MET A 78 11.03 -14.35 -0.54
CA MET A 78 10.66 -14.33 0.88
C MET A 78 11.11 -15.61 1.57
N LYS A 79 11.55 -15.45 2.83
CA LYS A 79 12.07 -16.52 3.69
C LYS A 79 13.23 -17.30 3.02
N GLY A 80 13.73 -18.32 3.69
CA GLY A 80 14.89 -19.08 3.27
C GLY A 80 16.22 -18.37 3.52
N LEU A 81 17.25 -18.75 2.78
CA LEU A 81 18.61 -18.21 2.88
C LEU A 81 18.75 -16.90 2.08
N PRO A 82 19.10 -15.78 2.72
CA PRO A 82 19.25 -14.52 2.00
C PRO A 82 20.49 -14.48 1.12
N HIS A 83 20.41 -13.68 0.06
CA HIS A 83 21.55 -13.33 -0.78
C HIS A 83 22.21 -12.05 -0.27
N LEU A 84 23.22 -12.16 0.59
CA LEU A 84 23.86 -11.02 1.23
C LEU A 84 25.27 -10.74 0.68
N PRO A 85 25.77 -9.50 0.74
CA PRO A 85 27.16 -9.20 0.36
C PRO A 85 28.18 -9.86 1.31
N ASN A 86 27.82 -10.05 2.58
CA ASN A 86 28.58 -10.76 3.61
C ASN A 86 27.67 -11.05 4.81
N THR A 87 28.17 -11.86 5.76
CA THR A 87 27.44 -12.27 6.97
C THR A 87 27.12 -11.09 7.90
N ASP A 88 28.02 -10.12 8.01
CA ASP A 88 27.88 -8.97 8.92
C ASP A 88 26.81 -7.97 8.45
N PHE A 89 26.28 -8.16 7.24
CA PHE A 89 25.14 -7.40 6.73
C PHE A 89 23.82 -7.79 7.42
N TRP A 90 23.72 -9.03 7.91
CA TRP A 90 22.55 -9.53 8.63
C TRP A 90 22.50 -8.89 10.04
N PRO A 91 21.44 -8.14 10.39
CA PRO A 91 21.27 -7.58 11.74
C PRO A 91 21.17 -8.66 12.81
N THR A 92 21.93 -8.53 13.91
CA THR A 92 21.83 -9.46 15.05
C THR A 92 20.41 -9.50 15.62
N GLY A 93 19.94 -10.68 16.03
CA GLY A 93 18.63 -10.85 16.66
C GLY A 93 17.47 -10.67 15.69
N THR A 94 17.62 -11.06 14.42
CA THR A 94 16.55 -10.97 13.42
C THR A 94 16.47 -12.19 12.52
N TYR A 95 15.26 -12.47 12.01
CA TYR A 95 15.04 -13.40 10.91
C TYR A 95 15.09 -12.68 9.56
N PHE A 96 15.46 -13.39 8.51
CA PHE A 96 15.33 -12.88 7.16
C PHE A 96 13.88 -13.04 6.67
N PHE A 97 13.18 -11.92 6.43
CA PHE A 97 11.80 -11.96 5.96
C PHE A 97 11.71 -11.91 4.43
N ALA A 98 12.30 -10.90 3.81
CA ALA A 98 12.22 -10.70 2.37
C ALA A 98 13.46 -10.01 1.80
N GLN A 99 13.78 -10.32 0.54
CA GLN A 99 14.62 -9.48 -0.30
C GLN A 99 13.86 -9.08 -1.56
N LEU A 100 13.90 -7.79 -1.91
CA LEU A 100 13.23 -7.23 -3.08
C LEU A 100 14.29 -6.60 -3.98
N ASN A 101 14.53 -7.21 -5.13
CA ASN A 101 15.41 -6.65 -6.14
C ASN A 101 14.64 -5.64 -6.97
N LEU A 102 15.10 -4.39 -6.97
CA LEU A 102 14.44 -3.29 -7.67
C LEU A 102 14.29 -3.58 -9.16
N ALA A 103 15.26 -4.27 -9.77
CA ALA A 103 15.23 -4.59 -11.19
C ALA A 103 14.04 -5.51 -11.56
N ASP A 104 13.49 -6.28 -10.61
CA ASP A 104 12.38 -7.19 -10.87
C ASP A 104 11.05 -6.44 -11.10
N PHE A 105 10.86 -5.29 -10.46
CA PHE A 105 9.61 -4.52 -10.50
C PHE A 105 9.75 -3.08 -10.98
N LYS A 106 10.95 -2.55 -11.19
CA LYS A 106 11.19 -1.16 -11.61
C LYS A 106 10.41 -0.75 -12.86
N LYS A 107 10.21 -1.67 -13.81
CA LYS A 107 9.40 -1.45 -15.02
C LYS A 107 7.92 -1.11 -14.74
N TYR A 108 7.45 -1.39 -13.52
CA TYR A 108 6.09 -1.10 -13.04
C TYR A 108 6.04 0.16 -12.16
N ASP A 109 7.18 0.78 -11.83
CA ASP A 109 7.21 2.03 -11.05
C ASP A 109 6.83 3.23 -11.94
N ILE A 110 5.52 3.43 -12.14
CA ILE A 110 4.94 4.48 -13.00
C ILE A 110 5.22 5.90 -12.52
N GLU A 111 5.60 6.06 -11.25
CA GLU A 111 5.96 7.34 -10.64
C GLU A 111 7.47 7.62 -10.69
N ASN A 112 8.26 6.63 -11.12
CA ASN A 112 9.71 6.66 -11.22
C ASN A 112 10.40 7.08 -9.89
N LEU A 113 9.98 6.43 -8.80
CA LEU A 113 10.43 6.69 -7.44
C LEU A 113 11.62 5.84 -7.02
N PHE A 114 11.63 4.56 -7.38
CA PHE A 114 12.66 3.62 -6.98
C PHE A 114 13.95 3.81 -7.80
N PRO A 115 15.13 3.55 -7.22
CA PRO A 115 16.36 3.45 -7.99
C PRO A 115 16.28 2.35 -9.07
N GLU A 116 17.10 2.49 -10.12
CA GLU A 116 17.17 1.49 -11.20
C GLU A 116 17.63 0.11 -10.74
N ASN A 117 18.49 0.07 -9.71
CA ASN A 117 19.12 -1.15 -9.22
C ASN A 117 19.28 -1.10 -7.71
N GLY A 118 19.41 -2.28 -7.12
CA GLY A 118 19.65 -2.49 -5.70
C GLY A 118 18.70 -3.55 -5.14
N ILE A 119 18.95 -3.94 -3.91
CA ILE A 119 18.14 -4.93 -3.19
C ILE A 119 17.75 -4.36 -1.83
N PHE A 120 16.46 -4.32 -1.55
CA PHE A 120 15.93 -4.13 -0.20
C PHE A 120 15.91 -5.46 0.53
N TYR A 121 16.31 -5.43 1.80
CA TYR A 121 16.17 -6.55 2.71
C TYR A 121 15.31 -6.13 3.88
N ILE A 122 14.42 -7.01 4.26
CA ILE A 122 13.48 -6.86 5.37
C ILE A 122 13.81 -7.97 6.35
N PHE A 123 14.13 -7.59 7.57
CA PHE A 123 14.48 -8.50 8.66
C PHE A 123 13.46 -8.34 9.79
N ASP A 124 12.88 -9.46 10.23
CA ASP A 124 11.89 -9.49 11.30
C ASP A 124 12.58 -9.61 12.66
N THR A 125 12.18 -8.76 13.61
CA THR A 125 12.67 -8.79 15.00
C THR A 125 11.84 -9.68 15.91
N VAL A 126 10.71 -10.23 15.43
CA VAL A 126 9.61 -10.91 16.15
C VAL A 126 8.96 -10.11 17.28
N ALA A 127 9.47 -8.91 17.59
CA ALA A 127 8.90 -7.99 18.56
C ALA A 127 7.87 -7.01 17.93
N GLY A 128 7.41 -7.29 16.71
CA GLY A 128 6.51 -6.42 15.95
C GLY A 128 7.20 -5.28 15.19
N GLU A 129 8.54 -5.27 15.14
CA GLU A 129 9.34 -4.31 14.37
C GLU A 129 10.14 -5.00 13.25
N PHE A 130 10.49 -4.23 12.22
CA PHE A 130 11.36 -4.70 11.13
C PHE A 130 12.59 -3.83 10.97
N ILE A 131 13.71 -4.47 10.61
CA ILE A 131 14.95 -3.79 10.22
C ILE A 131 15.09 -3.85 8.71
N LEU A 132 15.29 -2.68 8.11
CA LEU A 132 15.50 -2.54 6.68
C LEU A 132 16.97 -2.34 6.36
N LYS A 133 17.44 -2.98 5.31
CA LYS A 133 18.76 -2.75 4.73
C LYS A 133 18.66 -2.59 3.23
N PHE A 134 19.56 -1.79 2.66
CA PHE A 134 19.67 -1.60 1.23
C PHE A 134 21.08 -1.92 0.75
N TYR A 135 21.18 -2.63 -0.36
CA TYR A 135 22.44 -2.94 -1.02
C TYR A 135 22.40 -2.48 -2.47
N GLU A 136 23.33 -1.59 -2.86
CA GLU A 136 23.47 -1.08 -4.23
C GLU A 136 24.66 -1.73 -4.99
N GLY A 137 25.35 -2.69 -4.37
CA GLY A 137 26.50 -3.31 -5.01
C GLY A 137 26.10 -4.34 -6.09
N PRO A 138 27.07 -4.87 -6.83
CA PRO A 138 26.79 -5.80 -7.91
C PRO A 138 26.32 -7.17 -7.39
N ILE A 139 25.44 -7.82 -8.18
CA ILE A 139 24.82 -9.11 -7.85
C ILE A 139 25.87 -10.23 -7.70
N ASP A 140 26.95 -10.19 -8.47
CA ASP A 140 28.03 -11.19 -8.44
C ASP A 140 28.86 -11.20 -7.15
N LYS A 141 28.67 -10.20 -6.28
CA LYS A 141 29.28 -10.15 -4.94
C LYS A 141 28.37 -10.69 -3.84
N LEU A 142 27.11 -10.97 -4.16
CA LEU A 142 26.19 -11.60 -3.22
C LEU A 142 26.60 -13.06 -3.01
N LYS A 143 26.28 -13.56 -1.82
CA LYS A 143 26.46 -14.95 -1.42
C LYS A 143 25.17 -15.40 -0.78
N ILE A 144 24.83 -16.67 -0.99
CA ILE A 144 23.84 -17.35 -0.15
C ILE A 144 24.46 -17.45 1.25
N VAL A 145 23.77 -16.90 2.25
CA VAL A 145 24.24 -16.86 3.64
C VAL A 145 23.36 -17.78 4.49
N ASP A 146 23.99 -18.72 5.18
CA ASP A 146 23.33 -19.57 6.16
C ASP A 146 22.78 -18.73 7.33
N TYR A 147 21.73 -19.23 7.97
CA TYR A 147 21.22 -18.60 9.19
C TYR A 147 22.32 -18.51 10.26
N PRO A 148 22.32 -17.43 11.07
CA PRO A 148 23.22 -17.34 12.20
C PRO A 148 22.89 -18.44 13.22
N ASN A 149 23.76 -18.61 14.21
CA ASN A 149 23.54 -19.60 15.28
C ASN A 149 22.17 -19.37 15.93
N GLU A 150 21.43 -20.46 16.18
CA GLU A 150 20.10 -20.44 16.81
C GLU A 150 20.09 -19.63 18.12
N ASP A 151 21.17 -19.71 18.92
CA ASP A 151 21.35 -18.95 20.16
C ASP A 151 21.38 -17.42 19.97
N SER A 152 21.54 -16.95 18.73
CA SER A 152 21.56 -15.53 18.36
C SER A 152 20.28 -15.03 17.69
N LEU A 153 19.33 -15.93 17.45
CA LEU A 153 18.03 -15.62 16.88
C LEU A 153 17.00 -15.39 17.99
N PRO A 154 16.01 -14.51 17.77
CA PRO A 154 14.97 -14.32 18.75
C PRO A 154 14.00 -15.51 18.68
N GLU A 155 13.66 -16.12 19.82
CA GLU A 155 12.63 -17.17 19.89
C GLU A 155 12.83 -18.35 18.89
N ALA A 156 14.08 -18.78 18.70
CA ALA A 156 14.50 -19.79 17.70
C ALA A 156 13.67 -21.08 17.67
N GLU A 157 13.20 -21.57 18.82
CA GLU A 157 12.40 -22.80 18.94
C GLU A 157 11.06 -22.73 18.18
N TYR A 158 10.50 -21.53 18.01
CA TYR A 158 9.15 -21.36 17.46
C TYR A 158 9.14 -21.04 15.96
N TYR A 159 10.15 -20.31 15.46
CA TYR A 159 10.06 -19.66 14.15
C TYR A 159 11.14 -20.10 13.16
N LEU A 160 12.23 -20.72 13.62
CA LEU A 160 13.40 -20.95 12.76
C LEU A 160 13.08 -21.77 11.52
N GLU A 161 12.38 -22.89 11.66
CA GLU A 161 12.07 -23.76 10.52
C GLU A 161 11.17 -23.05 9.50
N GLU A 162 10.18 -22.28 9.97
CA GLU A 162 9.29 -21.52 9.10
C GLU A 162 10.05 -20.50 8.25
N TYR A 163 11.01 -19.80 8.87
CA TYR A 163 11.82 -18.78 8.23
C TYR A 163 12.96 -19.34 7.38
N ARG A 164 13.54 -20.47 7.75
CA ARG A 164 14.74 -21.04 7.11
C ARG A 164 14.41 -22.04 6.01
N ASP A 165 13.42 -22.89 6.24
CA ASP A 165 13.24 -24.11 5.44
C ASP A 165 12.19 -23.93 4.33
N ILE A 166 11.42 -22.85 4.38
CA ILE A 166 10.45 -22.48 3.35
C ILE A 166 11.00 -21.27 2.57
N THR A 167 10.84 -21.30 1.25
CA THR A 167 11.30 -20.22 0.39
C THR A 167 10.28 -19.93 -0.70
N TYR A 168 9.97 -18.66 -0.88
CA TYR A 168 9.07 -18.20 -1.91
C TYR A 168 9.84 -17.36 -2.93
N LYS A 169 9.69 -17.70 -4.21
CA LYS A 169 10.08 -16.81 -5.29
C LYS A 169 8.98 -15.77 -5.48
N LEU A 170 9.37 -14.50 -5.58
CA LEU A 170 8.41 -13.42 -5.84
C LEU A 170 8.33 -13.08 -7.32
N THR A 171 7.12 -12.77 -7.78
CA THR A 171 6.84 -12.15 -9.09
C THR A 171 5.92 -10.96 -8.90
N PHE A 172 5.98 -10.02 -9.84
CA PHE A 172 5.33 -8.71 -9.69
C PHE A 172 4.38 -8.45 -10.85
N SER A 173 3.18 -7.95 -10.55
CA SER A 173 2.20 -7.54 -11.56
C SER A 173 1.57 -6.18 -11.22
N PRO A 174 1.49 -5.24 -12.19
CA PRO A 174 0.87 -3.94 -11.96
C PRO A 174 -0.66 -4.06 -11.96
N GLN A 175 -1.31 -3.55 -10.93
CA GLN A 175 -2.76 -3.59 -10.78
C GLN A 175 -3.30 -2.21 -10.36
N PHE A 176 -4.59 -2.00 -10.57
CA PHE A 176 -5.32 -0.86 -10.02
C PHE A 176 -6.71 -1.28 -9.55
N LEU A 177 -7.26 -0.54 -8.59
CA LEU A 177 -8.63 -0.73 -8.11
C LEU A 177 -9.19 0.58 -7.54
N PHE A 178 -10.46 0.53 -7.16
CA PHE A 178 -11.14 1.63 -6.47
C PHE A 178 -11.47 1.20 -5.05
N TYR A 179 -10.86 1.86 -4.06
CA TYR A 179 -11.11 1.61 -2.64
C TYR A 179 -12.41 2.29 -2.19
N VAL A 180 -13.56 1.81 -2.69
CA VAL A 180 -14.90 2.35 -2.43
C VAL A 180 -15.96 1.28 -2.68
N ALA A 181 -17.07 1.33 -1.94
CA ALA A 181 -18.20 0.42 -2.10
C ALA A 181 -17.80 -1.06 -2.05
N GLY A 182 -16.86 -1.38 -1.16
CA GLY A 182 -16.32 -2.72 -0.92
C GLY A 182 -16.15 -2.97 0.57
N ASP A 183 -15.70 -4.16 0.92
CA ASP A 183 -15.20 -4.45 2.27
C ASP A 183 -13.66 -4.30 2.31
N ALA A 184 -13.02 -4.74 3.40
CA ALA A 184 -11.58 -4.63 3.57
C ALA A 184 -10.77 -5.18 2.36
N TYR A 185 -11.26 -6.23 1.69
CA TYR A 185 -10.53 -6.92 0.62
C TYR A 185 -11.29 -6.99 -0.71
N ASP A 186 -12.62 -7.04 -0.70
CA ASP A 186 -13.48 -7.29 -1.85
C ASP A 186 -14.08 -6.00 -2.44
N TYR A 187 -13.68 -5.68 -3.67
CA TYR A 187 -14.14 -4.53 -4.42
C TYR A 187 -14.93 -4.94 -5.68
N ARG A 188 -15.45 -6.17 -5.75
CA ARG A 188 -16.22 -6.66 -6.91
C ARG A 188 -17.47 -5.84 -7.19
N THR A 189 -18.07 -5.20 -6.17
CA THR A 189 -19.25 -4.35 -6.32
C THR A 189 -18.95 -3.15 -7.22
N ILE A 190 -17.92 -2.38 -6.91
CA ILE A 190 -17.52 -1.23 -7.73
C ILE A 190 -17.01 -1.68 -9.11
N SER A 191 -16.24 -2.77 -9.16
CA SER A 191 -15.71 -3.31 -10.43
C SER A 191 -16.82 -3.69 -11.42
N LYS A 192 -17.96 -4.20 -10.94
CA LYS A 192 -19.12 -4.53 -11.79
C LYS A 192 -19.98 -3.33 -12.16
N ALA A 193 -19.90 -2.25 -11.39
CA ALA A 193 -20.77 -1.09 -11.54
C ALA A 193 -20.25 -0.09 -12.58
N LEU A 194 -18.94 0.17 -12.64
CA LEU A 194 -18.40 1.15 -13.58
C LEU A 194 -18.28 0.59 -15.02
N PRO A 195 -18.30 1.46 -16.04
CA PRO A 195 -18.21 1.05 -17.45
C PRO A 195 -16.87 0.38 -17.80
N GLU A 196 -16.92 -0.64 -18.65
CA GLU A 196 -15.74 -1.39 -19.11
C GLU A 196 -14.72 -0.50 -19.85
N ASP A 197 -15.19 0.46 -20.67
CA ASP A 197 -14.31 1.36 -21.42
C ASP A 197 -13.57 2.36 -20.53
N LEU A 198 -14.06 2.62 -19.30
CA LEU A 198 -13.28 3.37 -18.30
C LEU A 198 -12.06 2.54 -17.87
N TYR A 199 -12.25 1.25 -17.60
CA TYR A 199 -11.16 0.36 -17.19
C TYR A 199 -10.13 0.15 -18.29
N GLU A 200 -10.54 0.01 -19.54
CA GLU A 200 -9.62 -0.09 -20.68
C GLU A 200 -8.70 1.14 -20.76
N LYS A 201 -9.28 2.35 -20.68
CA LYS A 201 -8.51 3.61 -20.69
C LYS A 201 -7.60 3.74 -19.48
N LEU A 202 -8.04 3.33 -18.30
CA LEU A 202 -7.22 3.33 -17.08
C LEU A 202 -6.06 2.34 -17.21
N GLY A 203 -6.31 1.15 -17.74
CA GLY A 203 -5.29 0.13 -17.99
C GLY A 203 -4.23 0.62 -18.98
N GLU A 204 -4.61 1.37 -20.02
CA GLU A 204 -3.66 2.02 -20.93
C GLU A 204 -2.81 3.09 -20.24
N ILE A 205 -3.42 3.95 -19.41
CA ILE A 205 -2.71 5.03 -18.73
C ILE A 205 -1.74 4.49 -17.67
N LEU A 206 -2.21 3.54 -16.85
CA LEU A 206 -1.48 2.98 -15.72
C LEU A 206 -0.59 1.79 -16.11
N ASN A 207 -0.76 1.25 -17.33
CA ASN A 207 -0.12 0.01 -17.77
C ASN A 207 -0.33 -1.12 -16.76
N ALA A 208 -1.59 -1.33 -16.37
CA ALA A 208 -2.00 -2.14 -15.22
C ALA A 208 -3.36 -2.80 -15.46
N GLU A 209 -3.64 -3.89 -14.75
CA GLU A 209 -4.91 -4.60 -14.83
C GLU A 209 -5.86 -4.20 -13.69
N LEU A 210 -7.17 -4.21 -13.95
CA LEU A 210 -8.17 -4.00 -12.91
C LEU A 210 -8.16 -5.19 -11.96
N SER A 211 -7.95 -4.94 -10.68
CA SER A 211 -8.20 -5.90 -9.61
C SER A 211 -9.58 -5.71 -9.00
N THR A 212 -10.10 -6.80 -8.47
CA THR A 212 -11.32 -6.82 -7.64
C THR A 212 -11.03 -7.18 -6.19
N TRP A 213 -9.75 -7.41 -5.86
CA TRP A 213 -9.27 -7.85 -4.57
C TRP A 213 -8.05 -7.04 -4.12
N SER A 214 -8.03 -6.57 -2.87
CA SER A 214 -6.87 -5.89 -2.28
C SER A 214 -5.93 -6.93 -1.67
N SER A 215 -4.87 -7.32 -2.40
CA SER A 215 -3.92 -8.36 -2.00
C SER A 215 -2.99 -7.92 -0.86
N SER A 216 -2.79 -8.74 0.17
CA SER A 216 -1.93 -8.37 1.30
C SER A 216 -0.47 -8.16 0.91
N LEU A 217 0.09 -8.86 -0.09
CA LEU A 217 1.49 -8.73 -0.47
C LEU A 217 1.66 -7.75 -1.65
N ARG A 218 2.12 -6.50 -1.38
CA ARG A 218 2.18 -5.45 -2.43
C ARG A 218 3.18 -4.32 -2.18
N ILE A 219 3.41 -3.52 -3.21
CA ILE A 219 4.09 -2.21 -3.21
C ILE A 219 3.08 -1.16 -3.70
N PHE A 220 3.10 0.05 -3.13
CA PHE A 220 2.10 1.10 -3.35
C PHE A 220 0.67 0.69 -2.94
N GLY A 221 -0.30 1.56 -3.21
CA GLY A 221 -1.70 1.38 -2.84
C GLY A 221 -2.03 1.82 -1.41
N ARG A 222 -3.27 1.55 -0.99
CA ARG A 222 -3.72 1.76 0.39
C ARG A 222 -3.06 0.72 1.30
N PRO A 223 -2.51 1.03 2.47
CA PRO A 223 -2.14 0.07 3.53
C PRO A 223 -3.37 -0.64 4.14
N LEU A 224 -3.32 -1.95 4.45
CA LEU A 224 -4.48 -2.62 5.06
C LEU A 224 -4.37 -2.62 6.58
N PHE A 225 -5.45 -2.23 7.24
CA PHE A 225 -5.54 -2.06 8.67
C PHE A 225 -6.63 -2.97 9.23
N TRP A 226 -6.34 -3.63 10.35
CA TRP A 226 -7.26 -4.57 11.00
C TRP A 226 -8.23 -3.89 11.97
N GLN A 227 -7.84 -2.76 12.57
CA GLN A 227 -8.62 -2.06 13.59
C GLN A 227 -9.07 -0.65 13.16
N GLY A 228 -9.05 -0.37 11.85
CA GLY A 228 -9.45 0.94 11.33
C GLY A 228 -8.47 2.06 11.67
N GLU A 229 -7.18 1.76 11.82
CA GLU A 229 -6.18 2.78 12.19
C GLU A 229 -5.95 3.85 11.11
N ASP A 230 -6.50 3.66 9.90
CA ASP A 230 -6.59 4.68 8.85
C ASP A 230 -7.95 5.39 8.77
N GLU A 231 -8.90 5.09 9.65
CA GLU A 231 -10.24 5.68 9.64
C GLU A 231 -10.22 7.08 10.28
N VAL A 232 -10.79 8.04 9.56
CA VAL A 232 -11.05 9.39 10.07
C VAL A 232 -12.56 9.53 10.22
N MET A 233 -13.01 9.67 11.46
CA MET A 233 -14.40 10.04 11.76
C MET A 233 -14.56 11.53 11.43
N SER A 234 -15.68 11.89 10.81
CA SER A 234 -15.96 13.29 10.52
C SER A 234 -16.22 14.04 11.85
N ASP A 235 -15.86 15.33 11.93
CA ASP A 235 -16.06 16.13 13.15
C ASP A 235 -17.55 16.17 13.58
N GLU A 236 -18.50 15.83 12.70
CA GLU A 236 -19.94 15.76 12.98
C GLU A 236 -20.32 14.57 13.89
N ASP A 237 -19.49 13.54 13.99
CA ASP A 237 -19.74 12.36 14.84
C ASP A 237 -19.34 12.58 16.32
N PHE A 238 -18.79 13.75 16.67
CA PHE A 238 -18.47 14.14 18.05
C PHE A 238 -19.54 15.01 18.72
N GLU A 239 -20.64 15.36 18.03
CA GLU A 239 -21.73 16.17 18.60
C GLU A 239 -22.89 15.36 19.19
N GLU A 240 -22.69 14.16 19.73
CA GLU A 240 -23.70 13.53 20.60
C GLU A 240 -23.05 12.75 21.76
N GLU A 241 -22.57 13.47 22.78
CA GLU A 241 -22.61 13.00 24.19
C GLU A 241 -22.24 14.13 25.20
N ASP A 242 -22.80 15.34 25.04
CA ASP A 242 -22.90 16.31 26.14
C ASP A 242 -24.38 16.67 26.36
N GLU A 243 -25.16 15.68 26.80
CA GLU A 243 -26.38 15.94 27.58
C GLU A 243 -25.94 16.44 28.97
N ASP A 244 -25.63 17.73 29.09
CA ASP A 244 -25.90 18.48 30.31
C ASP A 244 -25.95 19.98 30.00
N GLY A 245 -27.14 20.55 30.19
CA GLY A 245 -27.53 21.82 29.61
C GLY A 245 -26.79 23.06 30.14
N ASN A 246 -26.77 24.09 29.29
CA ASN A 246 -27.35 25.39 29.61
C ASN A 246 -27.49 26.24 28.35
N ASP A 247 -28.65 26.88 28.23
CA ASP A 247 -28.94 27.98 27.32
C ASP A 247 -27.86 29.08 27.39
N GLU A 248 -27.47 29.62 26.23
CA GLU A 248 -27.52 31.07 25.95
C GLU A 248 -27.23 31.37 24.47
N ASP A 249 -28.10 32.20 23.90
CA ASP A 249 -28.11 32.71 22.52
C ASP A 249 -26.81 33.43 22.11
N GLU A 250 -26.35 33.24 20.86
CA GLU A 250 -26.03 34.37 19.96
C GLU A 250 -25.90 33.96 18.47
N PRO A 251 -26.28 34.82 17.50
CA PRO A 251 -26.46 34.43 16.10
C PRO A 251 -25.39 35.00 15.16
N THR A 252 -24.87 34.20 14.21
CA THR A 252 -24.22 34.65 12.96
C THR A 252 -23.92 33.41 12.09
N LYS A 253 -23.95 33.38 10.75
CA LYS A 253 -24.21 34.31 9.65
C LYS A 253 -24.40 33.45 8.39
N ASN A 254 -25.37 33.81 7.55
CA ASN A 254 -25.43 33.37 6.15
C ASN A 254 -24.24 33.95 5.38
N GLU A 255 -23.44 33.12 4.69
CA GLU A 255 -22.68 33.45 3.47
C GLU A 255 -22.66 32.18 2.60
N GLU A 256 -23.57 32.09 1.64
CA GLU A 256 -23.38 32.44 0.22
C GLU A 256 -22.65 31.37 -0.61
N SER A 257 -23.45 30.83 -1.54
CA SER A 257 -23.10 30.02 -2.69
C SER A 257 -21.84 30.52 -3.42
N GLY A 258 -20.80 29.69 -3.44
CA GLY A 258 -19.58 29.88 -4.23
C GLY A 258 -19.37 28.74 -5.21
N SER A 259 -18.98 29.07 -6.44
CA SER A 259 -18.86 28.24 -7.63
C SER A 259 -17.95 27.02 -7.51
N TYR A 260 -18.43 25.86 -7.98
CA TYR A 260 -17.69 24.60 -8.15
C TYR A 260 -16.71 24.60 -9.34
N ASP A 261 -15.87 25.62 -9.45
CA ASP A 261 -14.84 25.70 -10.51
C ASP A 261 -13.49 26.10 -9.91
N GLU A 262 -12.96 25.28 -9.02
CA GLU A 262 -11.52 25.21 -8.82
C GLU A 262 -11.16 23.78 -8.36
N VAL A 263 -10.55 23.04 -9.27
CA VAL A 263 -9.82 21.82 -8.92
C VAL A 263 -8.78 22.24 -7.93
N ASP A 264 -8.97 21.84 -6.67
CA ASP A 264 -7.99 22.03 -5.64
C ASP A 264 -6.66 21.44 -6.13
N SER A 265 -5.74 22.35 -6.47
CA SER A 265 -4.42 22.02 -7.00
C SER A 265 -3.52 21.37 -5.95
N SER A 266 -4.00 21.25 -4.70
CA SER A 266 -3.49 20.36 -3.67
C SER A 266 -4.36 19.11 -3.56
N LEU A 267 -4.29 18.22 -4.55
CA LEU A 267 -4.12 16.81 -4.17
C LEU A 267 -2.74 16.76 -3.51
N GLU A 268 -2.66 17.04 -2.20
CA GLU A 268 -1.42 16.84 -1.45
C GLU A 268 -1.02 15.38 -1.68
N GLU A 269 -0.05 15.17 -2.58
CA GLU A 269 0.49 13.83 -2.80
C GLU A 269 0.98 13.37 -1.44
N ASN A 270 0.34 12.34 -0.87
CA ASN A 270 0.75 11.76 0.38
C ASN A 270 2.26 11.54 0.30
N SER A 271 2.99 12.26 1.15
CA SER A 271 4.44 12.29 1.11
C SER A 271 4.99 10.89 1.35
N GLU A 272 4.24 10.05 2.06
CA GLU A 272 4.62 8.69 2.39
C GLU A 272 4.14 7.68 1.34
N ILE A 273 4.94 6.64 1.17
CA ILE A 273 4.70 5.56 0.23
C ILE A 273 4.86 4.23 0.94
N LEU A 274 3.91 3.33 0.68
CA LEU A 274 4.03 1.92 0.99
C LEU A 274 5.04 1.25 0.04
N ILE A 275 6.23 0.91 0.53
CA ILE A 275 7.25 0.22 -0.28
C ILE A 275 7.20 -1.30 -0.11
N PHE A 276 6.52 -1.78 0.94
CA PHE A 276 6.19 -3.18 1.11
C PHE A 276 5.03 -3.33 2.09
N HIS A 277 4.16 -4.29 1.84
CA HIS A 277 3.05 -4.66 2.70
C HIS A 277 2.92 -6.18 2.65
N SER A 278 2.67 -6.80 3.79
CA SER A 278 2.48 -8.24 3.90
C SER A 278 1.75 -8.56 5.21
N GLU A 279 1.26 -9.79 5.30
CA GLU A 279 0.52 -10.33 6.44
C GLU A 279 1.43 -11.31 7.19
N ILE A 280 1.45 -11.20 8.52
CA ILE A 280 2.16 -12.14 9.41
C ILE A 280 1.23 -12.44 10.58
N GLY A 281 0.97 -13.73 10.80
CA GLY A 281 0.07 -14.16 11.88
C GLY A 281 -1.35 -13.62 11.64
N GLU A 282 -1.85 -12.84 12.60
CA GLU A 282 -3.20 -12.22 12.56
C GLU A 282 -3.14 -10.71 12.28
N GLY A 283 -2.04 -10.22 11.69
CA GLY A 283 -1.87 -8.80 11.41
C GLY A 283 -1.18 -8.47 10.09
N HIS A 284 -1.33 -7.22 9.71
CA HIS A 284 -0.70 -6.58 8.56
C HIS A 284 0.49 -5.77 9.02
N PHE A 285 1.59 -5.86 8.28
CA PHE A 285 2.71 -4.97 8.49
C PHE A 285 3.02 -4.19 7.22
N HIS A 286 3.45 -2.95 7.43
CA HIS A 286 3.70 -1.98 6.40
C HIS A 286 5.12 -1.50 6.52
N VAL A 287 5.82 -1.37 5.39
CA VAL A 287 7.07 -0.65 5.30
C VAL A 287 6.83 0.61 4.50
N ARG A 288 7.13 1.76 5.10
CA ARG A 288 6.86 3.08 4.54
C ARG A 288 8.10 3.94 4.48
N ILE A 289 8.11 4.88 3.55
CA ILE A 289 9.14 5.91 3.42
C ILE A 289 8.57 7.15 2.73
N ASP A 290 9.12 8.32 3.05
CA ASP A 290 8.85 9.55 2.31
C ASP A 290 9.33 9.46 0.84
N ARG A 291 8.55 10.04 -0.06
CA ARG A 291 8.79 10.14 -1.52
C ARG A 291 10.16 10.68 -1.86
N ASN A 292 10.57 11.76 -1.20
CA ASN A 292 11.85 12.39 -1.46
C ASN A 292 12.99 11.56 -0.88
N ASP A 293 12.80 10.94 0.29
CA ASP A 293 13.82 10.08 0.87
C ASP A 293 14.04 8.80 0.05
N LEU A 294 12.97 8.21 -0.51
CA LEU A 294 13.05 7.10 -1.48
C LEU A 294 13.85 7.49 -2.72
N LYS A 295 13.50 8.62 -3.38
CA LYS A 295 14.22 9.13 -4.56
C LYS A 295 15.71 9.40 -4.27
N ASN A 296 16.00 9.86 -3.05
CA ASN A 296 17.35 10.20 -2.61
C ASN A 296 18.09 9.01 -1.94
N LYS A 297 17.53 7.80 -2.00
CA LYS A 297 18.14 6.57 -1.45
C LYS A 297 18.42 6.61 0.06
N LYS A 298 17.64 7.38 0.82
CA LYS A 298 17.77 7.47 2.29
C LYS A 298 16.93 6.39 2.97
N PHE A 299 17.27 5.15 2.69
CA PHE A 299 16.50 3.99 3.17
C PHE A 299 16.58 3.76 4.68
N ASP A 300 17.52 4.40 5.35
CA ASP A 300 17.58 4.50 6.81
C ASP A 300 16.41 5.31 7.42
N LYS A 301 15.64 6.02 6.59
CA LYS A 301 14.42 6.76 6.98
C LYS A 301 13.14 5.97 6.80
N ALA A 302 13.22 4.80 6.16
CA ALA A 302 12.07 3.92 6.09
C ALA A 302 11.74 3.37 7.48
N TYR A 303 10.46 3.19 7.75
CA TYR A 303 9.97 2.69 9.04
C TYR A 303 8.88 1.64 8.80
N SER A 304 8.64 0.81 9.80
CA SER A 304 7.58 -0.20 9.77
C SER A 304 6.44 0.14 10.71
N THR A 305 5.22 -0.22 10.35
CA THR A 305 4.06 -0.24 11.25
C THR A 305 3.42 -1.62 11.22
N TYR A 306 2.73 -1.99 12.29
CA TYR A 306 1.97 -3.23 12.41
C TYR A 306 0.53 -2.91 12.83
N SER A 307 -0.41 -3.65 12.29
CA SER A 307 -1.85 -3.56 12.59
C SER A 307 -2.40 -4.98 12.71
N GLY A 308 -2.81 -5.37 13.92
CA GLY A 308 -3.27 -6.72 14.22
C GLY A 308 -3.76 -6.85 15.65
N THR A 309 -4.17 -8.06 16.04
CA THR A 309 -4.62 -8.39 17.40
C THR A 309 -3.52 -8.89 18.31
#